data_AF-A0A8J6Z1L4-F1
#
_entry.id   AF-A0A8J6Z1L4-F1
#
_cell.length_a   1.000
_cell.length_b   1.000
_cell.length_c   1.000
_cell.angle_alpha   90.00
_cell.angle_beta   90.00
_cell.angle_gamma   90.00
#
_symmetry.space_group_name_H-M   'P 1'
#
loop_
_entity.id
_entity.type
_entity.pdbx_description
1 polymer ?
#
loop_
_entity_poly.entity_id
_entity_poly.type
_entity_poly.pdbx_seq_one_letter_code
_entity_poly.pdbx_strand_id
1 'polypeptide(L)' 'MVVLSPQSLIGVESLPEALITADAGEVVHVNEIIPLKEAQKILEKKLLAMARKKFKTTTAIAEALGINQSTVSRKLSKK' A
#
# COMPACT_ATOMS: atom_id res chain seq x y z
N MET A 1 17.17 21.19 -2.26
CA MET A 1 16.35 21.52 -1.08
C MET A 1 16.84 20.67 0.07
N VAL A 2 17.18 21.26 1.21
CA VAL A 2 17.71 20.55 2.39
C VAL A 2 16.75 20.81 3.54
N VAL A 3 16.26 19.75 4.19
CA VAL A 3 15.38 19.84 5.35
C VAL A 3 16.21 19.50 6.59
N LEU A 4 16.29 20.43 7.53
CA LEU A 4 17.00 20.26 8.80
C LEU A 4 15.96 20.11 9.91
N SER A 5 15.94 18.94 10.57
CA SER A 5 15.09 18.71 11.75
C SER A 5 15.95 18.61 13.01
N PRO A 6 15.56 19.25 14.12
CA PRO A 6 16.27 19.15 15.39
C PRO A 6 16.09 17.78 16.08
N GLN A 7 15.25 16.90 15.53
CA GLN A 7 14.91 15.61 16.09
C GLN A 7 15.55 14.48 15.26
N SER A 8 15.92 13.39 15.94
CA SER A 8 16.53 12.22 15.28
C SER A 8 15.58 11.47 14.33
N LEU A 9 14.28 11.80 14.35
CA LEU A 9 13.25 11.19 13.51
C LEU A 9 12.54 12.28 12.73
N ILE A 10 12.56 12.20 11.40
CA ILE A 10 11.90 13.19 10.53
C ILE A 10 10.43 12.80 10.39
N GLY A 11 9.56 13.51 11.10
CA GLY A 11 8.11 13.41 10.97
C GLY A 11 7.54 14.28 9.85
N VAL A 12 6.28 14.05 9.48
CA VAL A 12 5.57 14.83 8.45
C VAL A 12 5.46 16.32 8.82
N GLU A 13 5.45 16.63 10.11
CA GLU A 13 5.49 17.96 10.70
C GLU A 13 6.82 18.71 10.44
N SER A 14 7.88 17.99 10.09
CA SER A 14 9.19 18.58 9.76
C SER A 14 9.33 18.90 8.27
N LEU A 15 8.33 18.57 7.44
CA LEU A 15 8.36 18.81 6.00
C LEU A 15 7.79 20.21 5.68
N PRO A 16 8.31 20.90 4.65
CA PRO A 16 7.71 22.13 4.15
C PRO A 16 6.25 21.94 3.75
N GLU A 17 5.40 22.93 4.02
CA GLU A 17 3.95 22.90 3.72
C GLU A 17 3.62 22.51 2.28
N ALA A 18 4.47 22.89 1.32
CA ALA A 18 4.34 22.52 -0.09
C ALA A 18 4.41 21.01 -0.38
N LEU A 19 4.99 20.21 0.53
CA LEU A 19 5.01 18.74 0.47
C LEU A 19 3.86 18.11 1.26
N ILE A 20 3.30 18.83 2.25
CA ILE A 20 2.20 18.35 3.10
C ILE A 20 0.87 18.36 2.33
N THR A 21 0.72 19.27 1.37
CA THR A 21 -0.50 19.42 0.56
C THR A 21 -0.66 18.38 -0.55
N ALA A 22 0.34 17.53 -0.80
CA ALA A 22 0.18 16.40 -1.70
C ALA A 22 -0.56 15.28 -0.95
N ASP A 23 -1.85 15.15 -1.23
CA ASP A 23 -2.61 13.90 -1.05
C ASP A 23 -2.71 13.33 0.37
N ALA A 24 -2.73 14.19 1.41
CA ALA A 24 -2.80 13.79 2.83
C ALA A 24 -4.02 12.92 3.22
N GLY A 25 -4.95 12.64 2.29
CA GLY A 25 -6.09 11.73 2.49
C GLY A 25 -6.15 10.52 1.55
N GLU A 26 -5.29 10.42 0.53
CA GLU A 26 -5.36 9.32 -0.44
C GLU A 26 -4.49 8.14 0.00
N VAL A 27 -5.13 6.99 0.25
CA VAL A 27 -4.42 5.75 0.60
C VAL A 27 -3.66 5.17 -0.60
N VAL A 28 -4.04 5.56 -1.83
CA VAL A 28 -3.45 5.06 -3.09
C VAL A 28 -2.95 6.24 -3.91
N HIS A 29 -1.64 6.30 -4.13
CA HIS A 29 -1.02 7.34 -4.95
C HIS A 29 -0.63 6.79 -6.33
N VAL A 30 -0.88 7.56 -7.39
CA VAL A 30 -0.53 7.23 -8.78
C VAL A 30 0.57 8.16 -9.26
N ASN A 31 1.79 7.66 -9.33
CA ASN A 31 2.97 8.47 -9.69
C ASN A 31 3.14 8.63 -11.21
N GLU A 32 2.66 7.66 -11.99
CA GLU A 32 2.81 7.63 -13.45
C GLU A 32 1.68 6.82 -14.09
N ILE A 33 1.39 7.09 -15.36
CA ILE A 33 0.38 6.36 -16.13
C ILE A 33 1.00 5.06 -16.64
N ILE A 34 0.43 3.94 -16.21
CA ILE A 34 0.75 2.59 -16.70
C ILE A 34 -0.52 1.91 -17.22
N PRO A 35 -0.41 0.85 -18.04
CA PRO A 35 -1.56 0.08 -18.46
C PRO A 35 -2.35 -0.43 -17.24
N LEU A 36 -3.69 -0.25 -17.26
CA LEU A 36 -4.55 -0.57 -16.12
C LEU A 36 -4.39 -2.01 -15.61
N LYS A 37 -4.16 -2.96 -16.51
CA LYS A 37 -3.91 -4.36 -16.17
C LYS A 37 -2.65 -4.54 -15.32
N GLU A 38 -1.62 -3.76 -15.59
CA GLU A 38 -0.38 -3.75 -14.82
C GLU A 38 -0.58 -3.08 -13.46
N ALA A 39 -1.28 -1.95 -13.42
CA ALA A 39 -1.65 -1.26 -12.19
C ALA A 39 -2.41 -2.20 -11.23
N GLN A 40 -3.43 -2.90 -11.73
CA GLN A 40 -4.20 -3.87 -10.96
C GLN A 40 -3.32 -5.00 -10.41
N LYS A 41 -2.39 -5.52 -11.22
CA LYS A 41 -1.47 -6.58 -10.79
C LYS A 41 -0.53 -6.11 -9.68
N ILE A 42 0.00 -4.90 -9.79
CA ILE A 42 0.89 -4.30 -8.77
C ILE A 42 0.10 -4.03 -7.48
N LEU A 43 -1.07 -3.42 -7.59
CA LEU A 43 -1.95 -3.12 -6.46
C LEU A 43 -2.34 -4.39 -5.72
N GLU A 44 -2.83 -5.39 -6.45
CA GLU A 44 -3.24 -6.67 -5.89
C GLU A 44 -2.07 -7.36 -5.15
N LYS A 45 -0.87 -7.38 -5.76
CA LYS A 45 0.31 -7.97 -5.11
C LYS A 45 0.66 -7.24 -3.81
N LYS A 46 0.61 -5.90 -3.78
CA LYS A 46 0.89 -5.10 -2.57
C LYS A 46 -0.15 -5.36 -1.48
N LEU A 47 -1.45 -5.32 -1.82
CA LEU A 47 -2.55 -5.58 -0.89
C LEU A 47 -2.47 -6.98 -0.29
N LEU A 48 -2.22 -8.01 -1.10
CA LEU A 48 -2.04 -9.38 -0.62
C LEU A 48 -0.85 -9.52 0.32
N ALA A 49 0.28 -8.87 0.01
CA ALA A 49 1.46 -8.90 0.88
C ALA A 49 1.17 -8.23 2.23
N MET A 50 0.47 -7.09 2.24
CA MET A 50 0.08 -6.41 3.47
C MET A 50 -0.92 -7.23 4.28
N ALA A 51 -1.95 -7.78 3.63
CA ALA A 51 -2.94 -8.60 4.29
C ALA A 51 -2.31 -9.86 4.91
N ARG A 52 -1.37 -10.51 4.22
CA ARG A 52 -0.63 -11.66 4.76
C ARG A 52 0.21 -11.31 5.99
N LYS A 53 0.74 -10.09 6.08
CA LYS A 53 1.48 -9.63 7.27
C LYS A 53 0.54 -9.34 8.45
N LYS A 54 -0.66 -8.83 8.17
CA LYS A 54 -1.64 -8.41 9.20
C LYS A 54 -2.53 -9.56 9.69
N PHE A 55 -2.90 -10.49 8.81
CA PHE A 55 -3.86 -11.55 9.07
C PHE A 55 -3.22 -12.94 8.95
N LYS A 56 -3.57 -13.84 9.86
CA LYS A 56 -2.94 -15.17 9.98
C LYS A 56 -3.54 -16.24 9.07
N THR A 57 -4.82 -16.10 8.69
CA THR A 57 -5.55 -17.12 7.93
C THR A 57 -5.96 -16.62 6.55
N THR A 58 -6.06 -17.53 5.57
CA THR A 58 -6.52 -17.19 4.22
C THR A 58 -7.95 -16.66 4.21
N THR A 59 -8.79 -17.11 5.14
CA THR A 59 -10.17 -16.62 5.32
C THR A 59 -10.19 -15.16 5.78
N ALA A 60 -9.38 -14.80 6.79
CA ALA A 60 -9.32 -13.42 7.26
C ALA A 60 -8.75 -12.46 6.19
N ILE A 61 -7.79 -12.93 5.40
CA ILE A 61 -7.27 -12.17 4.24
C ILE A 61 -8.38 -11.97 3.19
N ALA A 62 -9.14 -13.02 2.90
CA ALA A 62 -10.23 -12.99 1.93
C ALA A 62 -11.33 -11.99 2.33
N GLU A 63 -11.75 -12.03 3.59
CA GLU A 63 -12.71 -11.09 4.16
C GLU A 63 -12.18 -9.65 4.12
N ALA A 64 -10.94 -9.41 4.55
CA ALA A 64 -10.35 -8.07 4.58
C ALA A 64 -10.15 -7.47 3.18
N LEU A 65 -9.91 -8.30 2.16
CA LEU A 65 -9.74 -7.86 0.78
C LEU A 65 -11.02 -7.94 -0.05
N GLY A 66 -12.13 -8.46 0.51
CA GLY A 66 -13.40 -8.60 -0.20
C GLY A 66 -13.35 -9.58 -1.39
N ILE A 67 -12.50 -10.60 -1.33
CA ILE A 67 -12.34 -11.59 -2.41
C ILE A 67 -12.55 -13.02 -1.89
N ASN A 68 -12.76 -13.96 -2.80
CA ASN A 68 -12.94 -15.36 -2.41
C ASN A 68 -11.67 -15.97 -1.78
N GLN A 69 -11.85 -16.78 -0.73
CA GLN A 69 -10.76 -17.48 -0.04
C GLN A 69 -9.94 -18.40 -0.97
N SER A 70 -10.61 -19.06 -1.92
CA SER A 70 -9.93 -19.89 -2.95
C SER A 70 -8.99 -19.06 -3.84
N THR A 71 -9.37 -17.82 -4.17
CA THR A 71 -8.54 -16.88 -4.92
C THR A 71 -7.29 -16.48 -4.13
N VAL A 72 -7.44 -16.18 -2.83
CA VAL A 72 -6.31 -15.88 -1.93
C VAL A 72 -5.36 -17.07 -1.86
N SER A 73 -5.86 -18.27 -1.58
CA SER A 73 -5.04 -19.48 -1.48
C SER A 73 -4.25 -19.75 -2.76
N ARG A 74 -4.88 -19.59 -3.94
CA ARG A 74 -4.21 -19.77 -5.24
C ARG A 74 -3.15 -18.71 -5.53
N LYS A 75 -3.38 -17.46 -5.12
CA LYS A 75 -2.45 -16.35 -5.32
C LYS A 75 -1.29 -16.35 -4.33
N LEU A 76 -1.47 -16.91 -3.13
CA LEU A 76 -0.40 -17.08 -2.15
C LEU A 76 0.49 -18.31 -2.43
N SER A 77 -0.04 -19.33 -3.09
CA SER A 77 0.71 -20.55 -3.44
C SER A 77 1.49 -20.43 -4.75
N LYS A 78 1.06 -19.56 -5.67
CA LYS A 78 1.86 -19.17 -6.82
C LYS A 78 3.00 -18.24 -6.38
N LYS A 79 4.16 -18.83 -6.08
CA LYS A 79 5.42 -18.08 -5.98
C LYS A 79 5.96 -17.80 -7.37
#